data_AF-A0A177KC31-F1
#
_entry.id   AF-A0A177KC31-F1
#
_cell.length_a   1.000
_cell.length_b   1.000
_cell.length_c   1.000
_cell.angle_alpha   90.00
_cell.angle_beta   90.00
_cell.angle_gamma   90.00
#
_symmetry.space_group_name_H-M   'P 1'
#
loop_
_entity.id
_entity.type
_entity.pdbx_description
1 polymer ?
#
loop_
_entity_poly.entity_id
_entity_poly.type
_entity_poly.pdbx_seq_one_letter_code
_entity_poly.pdbx_strand_id
1 'polypeptide(L)'
;MNRALAALSLALLAAGLTTACAPTSSDIEERVLGTVAAGSTLTVTDLLPEEGAKRFTVACPYETAADLAARLDVDAKAVPDLSDRDDSQALVVVTADGIDAGELPRDRVDFCSTGGAWPVYPGDADDRLAVTRNGDDVYVVTR
;
A
#
# COMPACT_ATOMS: atom_id res chain seq x y z
N MET A 1 55.48 -42.66 -10.84
CA MET A 1 55.26 -41.31 -10.27
C MET A 1 54.47 -40.48 -11.27
N ASN A 2 53.45 -39.79 -10.76
CA ASN A 2 52.74 -38.61 -11.28
C ASN A 2 51.21 -38.80 -11.40
N ARG A 3 50.55 -38.21 -10.40
CA ARG A 3 49.11 -38.00 -10.23
C ARG A 3 48.70 -36.74 -11.01
N ALA A 4 47.52 -36.72 -11.61
CA ALA A 4 46.73 -35.52 -11.90
C ALA A 4 45.27 -35.97 -12.14
N LEU A 5 44.43 -35.94 -11.10
CA LEU A 5 43.51 -34.86 -10.69
C LEU A 5 42.28 -34.71 -11.59
N ALA A 6 41.14 -34.80 -10.91
CA ALA A 6 39.81 -35.08 -11.39
C ALA A 6 38.95 -33.81 -11.49
N ALA A 7 37.74 -34.04 -12.02
CA ALA A 7 36.49 -33.32 -11.80
C ALA A 7 36.18 -32.14 -12.74
N LEU A 8 35.32 -32.42 -13.72
CA LEU A 8 34.51 -31.42 -14.42
C LEU A 8 33.18 -31.24 -13.67
N SER A 9 33.07 -30.10 -13.00
CA SER A 9 31.94 -29.16 -12.98
C SER A 9 30.50 -29.71 -12.98
N LEU A 10 29.89 -29.80 -11.79
CA LEU A 10 28.44 -29.71 -11.64
C LEU A 10 28.01 -28.23 -11.80
N ALA A 11 27.24 -27.94 -12.85
CA ALA A 11 26.52 -26.69 -12.97
C ALA A 11 25.31 -26.73 -12.01
N LEU A 12 25.38 -26.00 -10.89
CA LEU A 12 24.21 -25.72 -10.07
C LEU A 12 23.31 -24.73 -10.81
N LEU A 13 22.17 -25.21 -11.29
CA LEU A 13 21.02 -24.38 -11.65
C LEU A 13 20.46 -23.80 -10.35
N ALA A 14 20.86 -22.57 -10.03
CA ALA A 14 20.16 -21.76 -9.05
C ALA A 14 18.79 -21.38 -9.64
N ALA A 15 17.77 -22.19 -9.34
CA ALA A 15 16.39 -21.75 -9.42
C ALA A 15 16.23 -20.63 -8.37
N GLY A 16 16.24 -19.39 -8.83
CA GLY A 16 15.89 -18.23 -8.01
C GLY A 16 14.44 -18.37 -7.58
N LEU A 17 14.23 -18.86 -6.35
CA LEU A 17 12.98 -18.69 -5.62
C LEU A 17 12.82 -17.19 -5.38
N THR A 18 12.08 -16.51 -6.26
CA THR A 18 11.58 -15.17 -5.97
C THR A 18 10.48 -15.35 -4.92
N THR A 19 10.86 -15.47 -3.66
CA THR A 19 9.97 -15.16 -2.56
C THR A 19 9.63 -13.68 -2.73
N ALA A 20 8.46 -13.37 -3.31
CA ALA A 20 7.95 -12.01 -3.31
C ALA A 20 7.82 -11.61 -1.84
N CYS A 21 8.73 -10.74 -1.37
CA CYS A 21 8.59 -10.15 -0.06
C CYS A 21 7.32 -9.29 -0.06
N ALA A 22 6.60 -9.27 1.06
CA ALA A 22 5.53 -8.31 1.26
C ALA A 22 6.07 -6.88 1.02
N PRO A 23 5.29 -5.99 0.39
CA PRO A 23 5.71 -4.63 0.11
C PRO A 23 6.03 -3.90 1.41
N THR A 24 7.07 -3.08 1.38
CA THR A 24 7.38 -2.19 2.50
C THR A 24 6.48 -0.95 2.45
N SER A 25 6.38 -0.22 3.56
CA SER A 25 5.65 1.05 3.61
C SER A 25 6.16 2.05 2.56
N SER A 26 7.47 2.08 2.32
CA SER A 26 8.07 2.96 1.31
C SER A 26 7.69 2.59 -0.11
N ASP A 27 7.54 1.29 -0.42
CA ASP A 27 7.09 0.84 -1.75
C ASP A 27 5.65 1.27 -2.03
N ILE A 28 4.80 1.25 -0.99
CA ILE A 28 3.40 1.71 -1.07
C ILE A 28 3.37 3.24 -1.22
N GLU A 29 4.15 3.96 -0.43
CA GLU A 29 4.23 5.41 -0.50
C GLU A 29 4.70 5.91 -1.88
N GLU A 30 5.77 5.33 -2.41
CA GLU A 30 6.30 5.69 -3.73
C GLU A 30 5.25 5.48 -4.83
N ARG A 31 4.54 4.34 -4.79
CA ARG A 31 3.45 4.05 -5.74
C ARG A 31 2.34 5.09 -5.64
N VAL A 32 1.83 5.33 -4.44
CA VAL A 32 0.73 6.28 -4.21
C VAL A 32 1.11 7.66 -4.70
N LEU A 33 2.32 8.13 -4.38
CA LEU A 33 2.81 9.44 -4.79
C LEU A 33 3.02 9.54 -6.31
N GLY A 34 3.52 8.47 -6.94
CA GLY A 34 3.61 8.38 -8.40
C GLY A 34 2.24 8.49 -9.06
N THR A 35 1.24 7.79 -8.53
CA THR A 35 -0.14 7.82 -9.06
C THR A 35 -0.79 9.19 -8.91
N VAL A 36 -0.77 9.80 -7.72
CA VAL A 36 -1.41 11.11 -7.50
C VAL A 36 -0.71 12.24 -8.24
N ALA A 37 0.59 12.11 -8.51
CA ALA A 37 1.35 13.08 -9.31
C ALA A 37 1.05 13.00 -10.82
N ALA A 38 0.52 11.88 -11.31
CA ALA A 38 0.34 11.64 -12.74
C ALA A 38 -0.85 12.41 -13.35
N GLY A 39 -1.82 12.85 -12.55
CA GLY A 39 -2.99 13.56 -13.06
C GLY A 39 -3.91 14.12 -11.98
N SER A 40 -4.85 14.97 -12.41
CA SER A 40 -5.86 15.59 -11.53
C SER A 40 -7.06 14.70 -11.22
N THR A 41 -7.10 13.49 -11.77
CA THR A 41 -8.16 12.52 -11.54
C THR A 41 -7.60 11.12 -11.73
N LEU A 42 -7.89 10.23 -10.79
CA LEU A 42 -7.50 8.83 -10.82
C LEU A 42 -8.67 7.94 -10.42
N THR A 43 -8.59 6.67 -10.75
CA THR A 43 -9.49 5.63 -10.25
C THR A 43 -8.97 5.18 -8.89
N VAL A 44 -9.84 4.88 -7.93
CA VAL A 44 -9.41 4.40 -6.59
C VAL A 44 -8.47 3.20 -6.67
N THR A 45 -8.62 2.35 -7.69
CA THR A 45 -7.78 1.17 -7.96
C THR A 45 -6.39 1.50 -8.49
N ASP A 46 -6.14 2.70 -9.01
CA ASP A 46 -4.80 3.13 -9.44
C ASP A 46 -3.81 3.27 -8.26
N LEU A 47 -4.32 3.21 -7.01
CA LEU A 47 -3.52 3.22 -5.78
C LEU A 47 -3.00 1.82 -5.38
N LEU A 48 -3.56 0.77 -6.00
CA LEU A 48 -3.33 -0.62 -5.60
C LEU A 48 -2.06 -1.20 -6.24
N PRO A 49 -1.50 -2.29 -5.69
CA PRO A 49 -0.59 -3.13 -6.45
C PRO A 49 -1.28 -3.67 -7.72
N GLU A 50 -0.48 -4.03 -8.73
CA GLU A 50 -1.00 -4.46 -10.05
C GLU A 50 -1.95 -5.66 -9.97
N GLU A 51 -1.77 -6.54 -8.98
CA GLU A 51 -2.63 -7.72 -8.78
C GLU A 51 -2.83 -8.05 -7.29
N GLY A 52 -3.88 -8.84 -7.01
CA GLY A 52 -4.06 -9.52 -5.73
C GLY A 52 -4.87 -8.76 -4.66
N ALA A 53 -5.22 -7.50 -4.89
CA ALA A 53 -6.09 -6.74 -4.00
C ALA A 53 -7.53 -7.24 -4.09
N LYS A 54 -8.12 -7.64 -2.95
CA LYS A 54 -9.53 -8.01 -2.86
C LYS A 54 -10.39 -6.81 -2.48
N ARG A 55 -9.89 -6.01 -1.55
CA ARG A 55 -10.52 -4.79 -1.05
C ARG A 55 -9.51 -3.95 -0.28
N PHE A 56 -9.79 -2.67 -0.17
CA PHE A 56 -8.87 -1.73 0.44
C PHE A 56 -9.58 -0.52 1.02
N THR A 57 -8.85 0.24 1.81
CA THR A 57 -9.28 1.55 2.29
C THR A 57 -8.07 2.41 2.63
N VAL A 58 -8.30 3.71 2.79
CA VAL A 58 -7.44 4.57 3.58
C VAL A 58 -7.85 4.51 5.06
N ALA A 59 -6.87 4.45 5.95
CA ALA A 59 -7.01 4.69 7.38
C ALA A 59 -6.59 6.13 7.67
N CYS A 60 -7.45 6.89 8.35
CA CYS A 60 -7.20 8.30 8.62
C CYS A 60 -6.57 8.54 10.01
N PRO A 61 -5.96 9.71 10.23
CA PRO A 61 -5.58 10.17 11.56
C PRO A 61 -6.70 9.96 12.59
N TYR A 62 -6.30 9.56 13.79
CA TYR A 62 -7.18 9.29 14.93
C TYR A 62 -8.14 8.11 14.75
N GLU A 63 -8.03 7.33 13.67
CA GLU A 63 -8.78 6.09 13.49
C GLU A 63 -8.10 4.96 14.28
N THR A 64 -8.87 4.27 15.13
CA THR A 64 -8.35 3.15 15.90
C THR A 64 -8.19 1.91 15.03
N ALA A 65 -7.21 1.06 15.34
CA ALA A 65 -7.09 -0.25 14.68
C ALA A 65 -8.38 -1.10 14.80
N ALA A 66 -9.13 -0.97 15.89
CA ALA A 66 -10.38 -1.70 16.09
C ALA A 66 -11.48 -1.25 15.11
N ASP A 67 -11.67 0.05 14.93
CA ASP A 67 -12.68 0.60 14.01
C ASP A 67 -12.34 0.26 12.55
N LEU A 68 -11.07 0.44 12.19
CA LEU A 68 -10.54 0.12 10.87
C LEU A 68 -10.72 -1.37 10.55
N ALA A 69 -10.36 -2.25 11.50
CA ALA A 69 -10.46 -3.69 11.32
C ALA A 69 -11.91 -4.19 11.28
N ALA A 70 -12.81 -3.60 12.07
CA ALA A 70 -14.23 -3.91 12.00
C ALA A 70 -14.81 -3.53 10.63
N ARG A 71 -14.46 -2.34 10.14
CA ARG A 71 -14.87 -1.86 8.81
C ARG A 71 -14.31 -2.72 7.69
N LEU A 72 -13.07 -3.17 7.85
CA LEU A 72 -12.42 -4.13 6.99
C LEU A 72 -12.72 -5.59 7.34
N ASP A 73 -13.63 -5.99 8.23
CA ASP A 73 -13.83 -7.41 8.55
C ASP A 73 -12.51 -8.25 8.64
N VAL A 74 -11.53 -7.78 9.42
CA VAL A 74 -10.21 -8.42 9.63
C VAL A 74 -9.82 -8.36 11.10
N ASP A 75 -8.70 -8.99 11.47
CA ASP A 75 -8.15 -8.89 12.83
C ASP A 75 -7.51 -7.50 13.06
N ALA A 76 -7.81 -6.87 14.20
CA ALA A 76 -7.27 -5.56 14.57
C ALA A 76 -5.73 -5.53 14.66
N LYS A 77 -5.08 -6.67 14.91
CA LYS A 77 -3.61 -6.76 14.94
C LYS A 77 -2.97 -6.72 13.55
N ALA A 78 -3.77 -6.87 12.49
CA ALA A 78 -3.30 -6.91 11.12
C ALA A 78 -3.39 -5.56 10.41
N VAL A 79 -3.91 -4.53 11.09
CA VAL A 79 -4.04 -3.17 10.55
C VAL A 79 -3.31 -2.16 11.45
N PRO A 80 -2.87 -1.01 10.90
CA PRO A 80 -2.22 0.03 11.71
C PRO A 80 -3.20 0.66 12.69
N ASP A 81 -2.67 1.12 13.83
CA ASP A 81 -3.38 1.98 14.78
C ASP A 81 -2.93 3.43 14.59
N LEU A 82 -3.83 4.29 14.17
CA LEU A 82 -3.57 5.70 13.93
C LEU A 82 -4.22 6.60 14.99
N SER A 83 -4.74 6.02 16.08
CA SER A 83 -5.51 6.75 17.10
C SER A 83 -4.77 7.96 17.69
N ASP A 84 -3.44 7.86 17.78
CA ASP A 84 -2.56 8.87 18.38
C ASP A 84 -1.75 9.63 17.33
N ARG A 85 -2.06 9.45 16.04
CA ARG A 85 -1.31 10.03 14.91
C ARG A 85 -2.11 11.13 14.24
N ASP A 86 -1.46 12.27 14.01
CA ASP A 86 -1.99 13.40 13.25
C ASP A 86 -1.22 13.68 11.95
N ASP A 87 0.02 13.19 11.89
CA ASP A 87 1.03 13.33 10.84
C ASP A 87 0.91 12.27 9.74
N SER A 88 0.22 11.16 10.00
CA SER A 88 0.21 9.97 9.16
C SER A 88 -1.21 9.48 8.87
N GLN A 89 -1.35 8.87 7.71
CA GLN A 89 -2.51 8.08 7.28
C GLN A 89 -1.98 6.77 6.69
N ALA A 90 -2.81 5.80 6.34
CA ALA A 90 -2.31 4.57 5.72
C ALA A 90 -3.19 4.07 4.59
N LEU A 91 -2.59 3.53 3.54
CA LEU A 91 -3.31 2.69 2.59
C LEU A 91 -3.25 1.25 3.10
N VAL A 92 -4.42 0.63 3.28
CA VAL A 92 -4.56 -0.73 3.80
C VAL A 92 -5.27 -1.59 2.75
N VAL A 93 -4.60 -2.64 2.30
CA VAL A 93 -5.03 -3.52 1.22
C VAL A 93 -5.13 -4.93 1.76
N VAL A 94 -6.30 -5.55 1.59
CA VAL A 94 -6.52 -6.96 1.90
C VAL A 94 -6.29 -7.79 0.64
N THR A 95 -5.39 -8.77 0.72
CA THR A 95 -5.01 -9.63 -0.40
C THR A 95 -5.43 -11.08 -0.17
N ALA A 96 -5.00 -11.99 -1.04
CA ALA A 96 -5.13 -13.43 -0.78
C ALA A 96 -4.17 -13.92 0.32
N ASP A 97 -3.02 -13.25 0.46
CA ASP A 97 -1.91 -13.70 1.30
C ASP A 97 -1.86 -12.99 2.66
N GLY A 98 -2.62 -11.91 2.84
CA GLY A 98 -2.70 -11.19 4.11
C GLY A 98 -3.22 -9.77 3.96
N ILE A 99 -2.66 -8.88 4.79
CA ILE A 99 -2.94 -7.44 4.74
C ILE A 99 -1.62 -6.72 4.49
N ASP A 100 -1.61 -5.91 3.45
CA ASP A 100 -0.53 -4.97 3.18
C ASP A 100 -0.96 -3.59 3.67
N ALA A 101 -0.15 -2.95 4.50
CA ALA A 101 -0.40 -1.61 5.00
C ALA A 101 0.83 -0.74 4.81
N GLY A 102 0.66 0.43 4.21
CA GLY A 102 1.69 1.44 4.06
C GLY A 102 1.26 2.75 4.67
N GLU A 103 2.04 3.24 5.64
CA GLU A 103 1.88 4.59 6.17
C GLU A 103 2.29 5.61 5.10
N LEU A 104 1.54 6.71 5.06
CA LEU A 104 1.65 7.79 4.12
C LEU A 104 1.70 9.10 4.92
N PRO A 105 2.78 9.88 4.82
CA PRO A 105 2.87 11.14 5.54
C PRO A 105 1.93 12.18 4.94
N ARG A 106 1.21 12.91 5.81
CA ARG A 106 0.15 13.84 5.40
C ARG A 106 0.64 15.15 4.80
N ASP A 107 1.91 15.45 4.98
CA ASP A 107 2.60 16.58 4.36
C ASP A 107 3.04 16.30 2.90
N ARG A 108 2.79 15.09 2.38
CA ARG A 108 3.04 14.75 0.97
C ARG A 108 1.76 14.46 0.20
N VAL A 109 0.85 13.72 0.81
CA VAL A 109 -0.47 13.39 0.28
C VAL A 109 -1.49 13.42 1.41
N ASP A 110 -2.68 13.98 1.19
CA ASP A 110 -3.74 14.04 2.20
C ASP A 110 -5.05 13.50 1.61
N PHE A 111 -5.40 12.28 2.00
CA PHE A 111 -6.68 11.63 1.67
C PHE A 111 -7.78 12.00 2.69
N CYS A 112 -7.42 12.52 3.86
CA CYS A 112 -8.30 12.64 5.02
C CYS A 112 -8.76 14.07 5.29
N SER A 113 -8.31 15.03 4.47
CA SER A 113 -8.68 16.45 4.53
C SER A 113 -10.18 16.75 4.51
N THR A 114 -10.99 15.94 3.81
CA THR A 114 -12.44 16.14 3.72
C THR A 114 -13.21 15.65 4.95
N GLY A 115 -12.54 14.97 5.87
CA GLY A 115 -13.15 14.29 7.01
C GLY A 115 -13.98 13.06 6.62
N GLY A 116 -14.37 12.31 7.67
CA GLY A 116 -15.13 11.07 7.56
C GLY A 116 -14.28 9.87 7.13
N ALA A 117 -14.62 8.69 7.66
CA ALA A 117 -13.94 7.46 7.29
C ALA A 117 -14.05 7.20 5.78
N TRP A 118 -12.97 6.68 5.20
CA TRP A 118 -13.00 6.17 3.83
C TRP A 118 -13.91 4.93 3.76
N PRO A 119 -14.65 4.70 2.66
CA PRO A 119 -15.34 3.44 2.49
C PRO A 119 -14.32 2.32 2.23
N VAL A 120 -14.77 1.07 2.33
CA VAL A 120 -14.00 -0.06 1.83
C VAL A 120 -14.37 -0.24 0.37
N TYR A 121 -13.38 -0.10 -0.52
CA TYR A 121 -13.55 -0.34 -1.95
C TYR A 121 -13.20 -1.80 -2.27
N PRO A 122 -13.94 -2.46 -3.18
CA PRO A 122 -13.47 -3.71 -3.78
C PRO A 122 -12.23 -3.45 -4.67
N GLY A 123 -11.41 -4.47 -4.87
CA GLY A 123 -10.17 -4.37 -5.66
C GLY A 123 -10.38 -4.07 -7.15
N ASP A 124 -11.61 -4.12 -7.63
CA ASP A 124 -12.03 -3.81 -9.01
C ASP A 124 -12.92 -2.55 -9.09
N ALA A 125 -12.93 -1.73 -8.03
CA ALA A 125 -13.70 -0.47 -7.99
C ALA A 125 -13.29 0.51 -9.10
N ASP A 126 -14.27 1.22 -9.65
CA ASP A 126 -14.11 2.23 -10.71
C ASP A 126 -14.42 3.66 -10.25
N ASP A 127 -14.63 3.85 -8.95
CA ASP A 127 -14.80 5.16 -8.33
C ASP A 127 -13.64 6.10 -8.68
N ARG A 128 -13.98 7.35 -9.01
CA ARG A 128 -13.00 8.37 -9.39
C ARG A 128 -12.70 9.26 -8.21
N LEU A 129 -11.41 9.54 -8.01
CA LEU A 129 -10.92 10.52 -7.05
C LEU A 129 -10.40 11.74 -7.80
N ALA A 130 -10.66 12.92 -7.25
CA ALA A 130 -10.03 14.15 -7.71
C ALA A 130 -8.74 14.38 -6.92
N VAL A 131 -7.70 14.85 -7.63
CA VAL A 131 -6.42 15.21 -7.03
C VAL A 131 -6.15 16.68 -7.30
N THR A 132 -5.82 17.40 -6.24
CA THR A 132 -5.39 18.80 -6.31
C THR A 132 -4.06 18.97 -5.61
N ARG A 133 -3.29 19.98 -6.00
CA ARG A 133 -2.06 20.35 -5.29
C ARG A 133 -2.31 21.66 -4.54
N ASN A 134 -2.10 21.65 -3.23
CA ASN A 134 -2.32 22.84 -2.41
C ASN A 134 -1.11 23.79 -2.42
N GLY A 135 -1.20 24.89 -1.66
CA GLY A 135 -0.13 25.90 -1.58
C GLY A 135 1.16 25.42 -0.89
N ASP A 136 1.11 24.29 -0.20
CA ASP A 136 2.24 23.66 0.51
C ASP A 136 2.79 22.45 -0.28
N ASP A 137 2.46 22.34 -1.57
CA ASP A 137 2.88 21.27 -2.47
C ASP A 137 2.39 19.85 -2.10
N VAL A 138 1.38 19.75 -1.24
CA VAL A 138 0.71 18.51 -0.83
C VAL A 138 -0.35 18.10 -1.86
N TYR A 139 -0.38 16.82 -2.21
CA TYR A 139 -1.46 16.25 -3.02
C TYR A 139 -2.70 16.00 -2.16
N VAL A 140 -3.75 16.78 -2.33
CA VAL A 140 -5.03 16.60 -1.66
C VAL A 140 -5.94 15.76 -2.53
N VAL A 141 -6.35 14.60 -2.00
CA VAL A 141 -7.19 13.63 -2.72
C VAL A 141 -8.60 13.65 -2.14
N THR A 142 -9.59 13.87 -3.00
CA THR A 142 -11.00 13.97 -2.61
C THR A 142 -11.85 12.96 -3.37
N ARG A 143 -12.81 12.36 -2.66
CA ARG A 143 -13.83 11.44 -3.19
C ARG A 143 -14.96 12.21 -3.87
#